data_AF-A0A832QBG9-F1
#
_entry.id   AF-A0A832QBG9-F1
#
_cell.length_a   1.000
_cell.length_b   1.000
_cell.length_c   1.000
_cell.angle_alpha   90.00
_cell.angle_beta   90.00
_cell.angle_gamma   90.00
#
_symmetry.space_group_name_H-M   'P 1'
#
loop_
_entity.id
_entity.type
_entity.pdbx_description
1 polymer ?
#
loop_
_entity_poly.entity_id
_entity_poly.type
_entity_poly.pdbx_seq_one_letter_code
_entity_poly.pdbx_strand_id
1 'polypeptide(L)'
;MSNVKVDFQNEDEKNGYNIVKKAIEEPLKQIAINSGESAEVVLDYVRKHNFEIGFDALDGEYKDMFKAGIIDPLKNVRIALENAVSIANLILLTGRCCNK
;
A
#
# COMPACT_ATOMS: atom_id res chain seq x y z
N MET A 1 -10.46 -3.71 -3.13
CA MET A 1 -10.22 -3.61 -1.67
C MET A 1 -11.50 -3.94 -0.92
N SER A 2 -11.52 -5.07 -0.22
CA SER A 2 -12.64 -5.55 0.59
C SER A 2 -13.02 -4.53 1.67
N ASN A 3 -14.32 -4.34 1.89
CA ASN A 3 -14.91 -3.45 2.90
C ASN A 3 -14.51 -3.90 4.31
N VAL A 4 -13.38 -3.40 4.82
CA VAL A 4 -13.07 -3.48 6.25
C VAL A 4 -14.09 -2.59 6.97
N LYS A 5 -14.99 -3.21 7.74
CA LYS A 5 -15.91 -2.48 8.62
C LYS A 5 -15.10 -1.96 9.80
N VAL A 6 -14.71 -0.70 9.74
CA VAL A 6 -14.05 0.01 10.83
C VAL A 6 -15.08 0.96 11.44
N ASP A 7 -15.29 0.85 12.75
CA ASP A 7 -16.05 1.83 13.51
C ASP A 7 -15.09 2.94 13.94
N PHE A 8 -15.44 4.19 13.66
CA PHE A 8 -14.58 5.35 13.94
C PHE A 8 -15.12 6.09 15.14
N GLN A 9 -14.28 6.31 16.15
CA GLN A 9 -14.70 7.03 17.36
C GLN A 9 -14.73 8.55 17.16
N ASN A 10 -13.91 9.08 16.24
CA ASN A 10 -13.81 10.51 15.93
C ASN A 10 -13.32 10.76 14.49
N GLU A 11 -13.32 12.03 14.07
CA GLU A 11 -12.89 12.44 12.72
C GLU A 11 -11.40 12.22 12.47
N ASP A 12 -10.55 12.31 13.51
CA ASP A 12 -9.11 12.11 13.38
C ASP A 12 -8.78 10.66 13.02
N GLU A 13 -9.46 9.68 13.61
CA GLU A 13 -9.34 8.27 13.25
C GLU A 13 -9.75 8.00 11.80
N LYS A 14 -10.85 8.63 11.35
CA LYS A 14 -11.30 8.52 9.96
C LYS A 14 -10.28 9.13 8.98
N ASN A 15 -9.69 10.25 9.34
CA ASN A 15 -8.64 10.89 8.54
C ASN A 15 -7.38 10.01 8.50
N GLY A 16 -6.95 9.46 9.64
CA GLY A 16 -5.84 8.51 9.72
C GLY A 16 -6.06 7.26 8.86
N TYR A 17 -7.27 6.69 8.90
CA TYR A 17 -7.63 5.56 8.05
C TYR A 17 -7.50 5.89 6.55
N ASN A 18 -7.99 7.06 6.12
CA ASN A 18 -7.88 7.47 4.72
C ASN A 18 -6.42 7.67 4.29
N ILE A 19 -5.56 8.19 5.18
CA ILE A 19 -4.13 8.33 4.92
C ILE A 19 -3.48 6.95 4.72
N VAL A 20 -3.73 6.01 5.63
CA VAL A 20 -3.17 4.65 5.54
C VAL A 20 -3.68 3.93 4.30
N LYS A 21 -4.98 4.05 3.99
CA LYS A 21 -5.60 3.46 2.80
C LYS A 21 -4.90 3.92 1.52
N LYS A 22 -4.61 5.22 1.41
CA LYS A 22 -3.86 5.77 0.27
C LYS A 22 -2.40 5.28 0.28
N ALA A 23 -1.74 5.28 1.43
CA ALA A 23 -0.34 4.89 1.55
C ALA A 23 -0.06 3.43 1.12
N ILE A 24 -1.00 2.51 1.36
CA ILE A 24 -0.87 1.09 0.97
C ILE A 24 -0.81 0.90 -0.55
N GLU A 25 -1.25 1.90 -1.33
CA GLU A 25 -1.26 1.85 -2.79
C GLU A 25 0.10 2.24 -3.38
N GLU A 26 0.91 3.00 -2.63
CA GLU A 26 2.20 3.56 -3.07
C GLU A 26 3.26 2.50 -3.43
N PRO A 27 3.40 1.36 -2.72
CA PRO A 27 4.35 0.32 -3.11
C PRO A 27 4.13 -0.20 -4.54
N LEU A 28 2.87 -0.43 -4.94
CA LEU A 28 2.54 -0.88 -6.29
C LEU A 28 2.86 0.21 -7.32
N LYS A 29 2.53 1.47 -7.02
CA LYS A 29 2.86 2.61 -7.89
C LYS A 29 4.37 2.71 -8.09
N GLN A 30 5.16 2.57 -7.02
CA GLN A 30 6.60 2.64 -7.09
C GLN A 30 7.19 1.52 -7.96
N ILE A 31 6.66 0.30 -7.86
CA ILE A 31 7.06 -0.82 -8.71
C ILE A 31 6.76 -0.50 -10.18
N ALA A 32 5.55 -0.02 -10.51
CA ALA A 32 5.17 0.34 -11.87
C ALA A 32 6.04 1.48 -12.45
N ILE A 33 6.33 2.51 -11.64
CA ILE A 33 7.23 3.61 -12.06
C ILE A 33 8.63 3.08 -12.36
N ASN A 34 9.14 2.19 -11.51
CA ASN A 34 10.45 1.58 -11.69
C ASN A 34 10.53 0.67 -12.93
N SER A 35 9.41 0.08 -13.36
CA SER A 35 9.31 -0.69 -14.60
C SER A 35 9.03 0.16 -15.84
N GLY A 36 8.92 1.50 -15.70
CA GLY A 36 8.65 2.41 -16.81
C GLY A 36 7.18 2.52 -17.21
N GLU A 37 6.27 1.93 -16.43
CA GLU A 37 4.83 1.93 -16.68
C GLU A 37 4.09 3.05 -15.92
N SER A 38 2.88 3.36 -16.37
CA SER A 38 2.04 4.37 -15.71
C SER A 38 1.41 3.82 -14.43
N ALA A 39 1.88 4.29 -13.28
CA ALA A 39 1.42 3.87 -11.95
C ALA A 39 -0.11 3.91 -11.76
N GLU A 40 -0.78 4.97 -12.21
CA GLU A 40 -2.22 5.11 -12.02
C GLU A 40 -3.02 4.14 -12.90
N VAL A 41 -2.53 3.83 -14.10
CA VAL A 41 -3.15 2.84 -15.00
C VAL A 41 -3.04 1.45 -14.40
N VAL A 42 -1.84 1.08 -13.93
CA VAL A 42 -1.60 -0.22 -13.29
C VAL A 42 -2.46 -0.39 -12.04
N LEU A 43 -2.51 0.64 -11.19
CA LEU A 43 -3.29 0.62 -9.95
C LEU A 43 -4.80 0.50 -10.19
N ASP A 44 -5.33 1.28 -11.13
CA ASP A 44 -6.76 1.23 -11.48
C ASP A 44 -7.14 -0.13 -12.09
N TYR A 45 -6.27 -0.70 -12.92
CA TYR A 45 -6.46 -2.04 -13.47
C TYR A 45 -6.52 -3.08 -12.34
N VAL A 46 -5.49 -3.17 -11.50
CA VAL A 46 -5.43 -4.17 -10.41
C VAL A 46 -6.61 -4.04 -9.44
N ARG A 47 -7.09 -2.81 -9.18
CA ARG A 47 -8.26 -2.59 -8.31
C ARG A 47 -9.57 -3.11 -8.86
N LYS A 48 -9.75 -3.09 -10.18
CA LYS A 48 -10.99 -3.48 -10.86
C LYS A 48 -11.10 -4.98 -11.12
N HIS A 49 -10.00 -5.71 -10.97
CA HIS A 49 -9.93 -7.14 -11.24
C HIS A 49 -9.96 -7.97 -9.94
N ASN A 50 -10.02 -9.30 -10.11
CA ASN A 50 -10.03 -10.24 -9.00
C ASN A 50 -8.71 -10.20 -8.22
N PHE A 51 -8.77 -10.67 -6.97
CA PHE A 51 -7.64 -10.65 -6.05
C PHE A 51 -6.39 -11.39 -6.57
N GLU A 52 -6.57 -12.41 -7.40
CA GLU A 52 -5.46 -13.19 -7.96
C GLU A 52 -4.70 -12.44 -9.05
N ILE A 53 -5.31 -11.42 -9.68
CA ILE A 53 -4.70 -10.67 -10.79
C ILE A 53 -3.84 -9.53 -10.25
N GLY A 54 -2.58 -9.51 -10.66
CA GLY A 54 -1.62 -8.46 -10.34
C GLY A 54 -0.83 -8.01 -11.56
N PHE A 55 0.18 -7.19 -11.32
CA PHE A 55 1.05 -6.64 -12.35
C PHE A 55 2.46 -7.24 -12.23
N ASP A 56 2.92 -7.87 -13.29
CA ASP A 56 4.27 -8.40 -13.43
C ASP A 56 5.18 -7.32 -14.02
N ALA A 57 6.02 -6.73 -13.17
CA ALA A 57 6.90 -5.63 -13.53
C ALA A 57 8.10 -6.03 -14.41
N LEU A 58 8.40 -7.33 -14.51
CA LEU A 58 9.49 -7.82 -15.36
C LEU A 58 9.05 -7.83 -16.83
N ASP A 59 7.85 -8.35 -17.08
CA ASP A 59 7.30 -8.51 -18.44
C ASP A 59 6.33 -7.39 -18.84
N GLY A 60 5.85 -6.57 -17.89
CA GLY A 60 4.88 -5.49 -18.14
C GLY A 60 3.45 -5.97 -18.34
N GLU A 61 3.11 -7.18 -17.86
CA GLU A 61 1.83 -7.85 -18.13
C GLU A 61 0.99 -8.06 -16.87
N TYR A 62 -0.33 -8.16 -17.04
CA TYR A 62 -1.24 -8.51 -15.96
C TYR A 62 -1.47 -10.01 -15.91
N LYS A 63 -1.11 -10.66 -14.81
CA LYS A 63 -1.12 -12.11 -14.66
C LYS A 63 -1.75 -12.53 -13.33
N ASP A 64 -2.16 -13.79 -13.27
CA ASP A 64 -2.49 -14.47 -12.03
C ASP A 64 -1.20 -14.67 -11.21
N MET A 65 -1.06 -13.93 -10.10
CA MET A 65 0.18 -13.87 -9.32
C MET A 65 0.54 -15.21 -8.68
N PHE A 66 -0.48 -16.02 -8.34
CA PHE A 66 -0.25 -17.36 -7.80
C PHE A 66 0.30 -18.30 -8.88
N LYS A 67 -0.26 -18.26 -10.09
CA LYS A 67 0.23 -19.09 -11.21
C LYS A 67 1.59 -18.63 -11.73
N ALA A 68 1.84 -17.33 -11.73
CA ALA A 68 3.13 -16.74 -12.12
C ALA A 68 4.23 -17.00 -11.07
N GLY A 69 3.87 -17.44 -9.86
CA GLY A 69 4.82 -17.69 -8.77
C GLY A 69 5.35 -16.42 -8.10
N ILE A 70 4.71 -15.27 -8.35
CA ILE A 70 5.05 -13.97 -7.74
C ILE A 70 4.29 -13.87 -6.42
N ILE A 71 4.85 -14.46 -5.36
CA ILE A 71 4.20 -14.58 -4.04
C ILE A 71 5.12 -14.04 -2.96
N ASP A 72 4.63 -13.08 -2.17
CA ASP A 72 5.32 -12.57 -1.00
C ASP A 72 4.86 -13.27 0.29
N PRO A 73 5.80 -13.71 1.16
CA PRO A 73 5.44 -14.24 2.47
C PRO A 73 4.74 -13.19 3.34
N LEU A 74 3.57 -13.55 3.89
CA LEU A 74 2.78 -12.67 4.76
C LEU A 74 3.60 -12.07 5.92
N LYS A 75 4.53 -12.86 6.48
CA LYS A 75 5.40 -12.42 7.57
C LYS A 75 6.21 -11.18 7.19
N ASN A 76 6.76 -11.14 5.97
CA ASN A 76 7.61 -10.05 5.52
C ASN A 76 6.78 -8.78 5.33
N VAL A 77 5.62 -8.89 4.68
CA VAL A 77 4.71 -7.76 4.45
C VAL A 77 4.20 -7.18 5.77
N ARG A 78 3.84 -8.03 6.74
CA ARG A 78 3.37 -7.60 8.06
C ARG A 78 4.46 -6.83 8.82
N ILE A 79 5.66 -7.41 8.93
CA ILE A 79 6.77 -6.79 9.67
C ILE A 79 7.18 -5.46 9.02
N ALA A 80 7.22 -5.39 7.69
CA ALA A 80 7.53 -4.16 6.97
C ALA A 80 6.52 -3.05 7.29
N LEU A 81 5.22 -3.38 7.27
CA LEU A 81 4.17 -2.42 7.58
C LEU A 81 4.21 -1.96 9.04
N GLU A 82 4.35 -2.89 9.99
CA GLU A 82 4.43 -2.58 11.43
C GLU A 82 5.61 -1.64 11.75
N ASN A 83 6.79 -1.92 11.16
CA ASN A 83 7.97 -1.07 11.32
C ASN A 83 7.76 0.32 10.69
N ALA A 84 7.16 0.39 9.50
CA ALA A 84 6.87 1.66 8.83
C ALA A 84 5.91 2.52 9.66
N VAL A 85 4.84 1.93 10.21
CA VAL A 85 3.89 2.62 11.08
C VAL A 85 4.55 3.10 12.37
N SER A 86 5.42 2.29 12.98
CA SER A 86 6.16 2.69 14.18
C SER A 86 7.01 3.94 13.95
N ILE A 87 7.74 3.99 12.82
CA ILE A 87 8.56 5.15 12.47
C ILE A 87 7.69 6.37 12.11
N ALA A 88 6.61 6.17 11.35
CA ALA A 88 5.68 7.25 11.01
C ALA A 88 5.06 7.89 12.25
N ASN A 89 4.66 7.08 13.24
CA ASN A 89 4.12 7.58 14.50
C ASN A 89 5.14 8.43 15.27
N LEU A 90 6.40 7.97 15.32
CA LEU A 90 7.49 8.76 15.91
C LEU A 90 7.64 10.10 15.18
N ILE A 91 7.72 10.12 13.85
CA ILE A 91 7.91 11.35 13.06
C ILE A 91 6.75 12.34 13.28
N LEU A 92 5.51 11.86 13.22
CA LEU A 92 4.32 12.72 13.37
C LEU A 92 4.22 13.34 14.76
N LEU A 93 4.55 12.59 15.81
CA LEU A 93 4.48 13.07 17.19
C LEU A 93 5.69 13.93 17.60
N THR A 94 6.87 13.66 17.02
CA THR A 94 8.13 14.35 17.38
C THR A 94 8.35 15.66 16.63
N GLY A 95 7.39 16.13 15.82
CA GLY A 95 7.38 17.45 15.18
C GLY A 95 7.38 18.67 16.12
N ARG A 96 7.68 18.50 17.41
CA ARG A 96 7.95 19.57 18.40
C ARG A 96 9.32 19.44 19.06
N CYS A 97 10.38 19.20 18.28
CA CYS A 97 11.74 19.50 18.75
C CYS A 97 12.19 20.83 18.15
N CYS A 98 12.33 21.83 19.01
CA CYS A 98 12.71 23.23 18.77
C CYS A 98 11.56 24.21 18.48
N ASN A 99 10.71 24.45 19.50
CA ASN A 99 10.43 25.85 19.84
C ASN A 99 11.72 26.43 20.44
N LYS A 100 12.42 27.22 19.63
CA LYS A 100 13.06 28.45 20.12
C LYS A 100 12.34 29.61 19.47
#